data_AF-A0A8T4VXI5-F1
#
_entry.id   AF-A0A8T4VXI5-F1
#
_cell.length_a   1.000
_cell.length_b   1.000
_cell.length_c   1.000
_cell.angle_alpha   90.00
_cell.angle_beta   90.00
_cell.angle_gamma   90.00
#
_symmetry.space_group_name_H-M   'P 1'
#
loop_
_entity.id
_entity.type
_entity.pdbx_description
1 polymer ?
#
loop_
_entity_poly.entity_id
_entity_poly.type
_entity_poly.pdbx_seq_one_letter_code
_entity_poly.pdbx_strand_id
1 'polypeptide(L)'
;HIITTLFDIYEFDTEFGGVGLSDEVPDVILNAATSQEKEMVAKRLSSLLSTEKKDDWGISWHRKAYGGFLLDLKKDRLTDDEYVKICRMADRTIDLVDKLLSKDQVNEAIIEAKNTSDYDLLSIADIFVDHNHGKIAKELIEKRLNQSNNDRLLNWLKTNAEKEGDFSQALQLSLQLFQKHNSLSAYQNVRLVAQKCNIWEKVRRDLIDGLSKQKQYRVLTEIYLDEDEIDKALKTQEKIQDHYWQAPIHLRSKVAYAAEKNYPCEAIQLYAKIAEHYIELRGRNNYQTACTYLSKAKRVYQQINDIQQWNAYIESLRDEHDNLPAFLDELSKARL
;
A
#
# COMPACT_ATOMS: atom_id res chain seq x y z
N HIS A 1 -0.32 17.54 -45.17
CA HIS A 1 -0.14 16.08 -45.37
C HIS A 1 0.57 15.44 -44.16
N ILE A 2 1.71 15.99 -43.70
CA ILE A 2 2.46 15.43 -42.56
C ILE A 2 1.65 15.48 -41.25
N ILE A 3 1.02 16.62 -40.91
CA ILE A 3 0.21 16.72 -39.68
C ILE A 3 -0.97 15.75 -39.67
N THR A 4 -1.62 15.53 -40.82
CA THR A 4 -2.70 14.56 -40.95
C THR A 4 -2.21 13.15 -40.64
N THR A 5 -1.09 12.74 -41.24
CA THR A 5 -0.50 11.42 -41.00
C THR A 5 -0.04 11.24 -39.55
N LEU A 6 0.57 12.27 -38.95
CA LEU A 6 0.92 12.23 -37.53
C LEU A 6 -0.32 12.05 -36.66
N PHE A 7 -1.40 12.80 -36.94
CA PHE A 7 -2.64 12.64 -36.21
C PHE A 7 -3.28 11.25 -36.42
N ASP A 8 -3.21 10.68 -37.62
CA ASP A 8 -3.71 9.31 -37.89
C ASP A 8 -2.97 8.27 -37.05
N ILE A 9 -1.65 8.44 -36.87
CA ILE A 9 -0.83 7.58 -36.01
C ILE A 9 -1.24 7.74 -34.54
N TYR A 10 -1.48 8.98 -34.10
CA TYR A 10 -1.95 9.27 -32.74
C TYR A 10 -3.33 8.70 -32.44
N GLU A 11 -4.28 8.85 -33.37
CA GLU A 11 -5.61 8.27 -33.26
C GLU A 11 -5.52 6.74 -33.17
N PHE A 12 -4.73 6.11 -34.06
CA PHE A 12 -4.50 4.67 -34.01
C PHE A 12 -3.88 4.21 -32.69
N ASP A 13 -2.79 4.84 -32.25
CA ASP A 13 -2.12 4.48 -31.00
C ASP A 13 -3.06 4.65 -29.79
N THR A 14 -3.86 5.71 -29.79
CA THR A 14 -4.88 5.94 -28.77
C THR A 14 -5.95 4.85 -28.83
N GLU A 15 -6.51 4.51 -29.99
CA GLU A 15 -7.49 3.42 -30.09
C GLU A 15 -6.95 2.05 -29.65
N PHE A 16 -5.64 1.83 -29.76
CA PHE A 16 -4.96 0.61 -29.32
C PHE A 16 -4.50 0.66 -27.85
N GLY A 17 -4.93 1.66 -27.08
CA GLY A 17 -4.67 1.77 -25.64
C GLY A 17 -3.37 2.47 -25.27
N GLY A 18 -2.76 3.22 -26.19
CA GLY A 18 -1.54 3.99 -25.94
C GLY A 18 -0.32 3.08 -25.80
N VAL A 19 0.05 2.39 -26.87
CA VAL A 19 1.19 1.45 -26.88
C VAL A 19 2.54 2.16 -27.06
N GLY A 20 2.55 3.49 -27.05
CA GLY A 20 3.74 4.32 -27.13
C GLY A 20 4.21 4.61 -28.56
N LEU A 21 3.38 4.33 -29.57
CA LEU A 21 3.73 4.60 -30.98
C LEU A 21 3.68 6.09 -31.31
N SER A 22 2.96 6.88 -30.53
CA SER A 22 2.66 8.27 -30.82
C SER A 22 2.93 9.26 -29.68
N ASP A 23 3.70 8.87 -28.66
CA ASP A 23 3.91 9.67 -27.45
C ASP A 23 4.40 11.11 -27.73
N GLU A 24 5.24 11.28 -28.76
CA GLU A 24 5.78 12.59 -29.15
C GLU A 24 4.85 13.39 -30.08
N VAL A 25 3.82 12.76 -30.64
CA VAL A 25 2.99 13.37 -31.68
C VAL A 25 2.23 14.61 -31.19
N PRO A 26 1.58 14.61 -30.01
CA PRO A 26 0.93 15.81 -29.49
C PRO A 26 1.89 17.01 -29.42
N ASP A 27 3.08 16.81 -28.86
CA ASP A 27 4.09 17.87 -28.71
C ASP A 27 4.61 18.37 -30.06
N VAL A 28 4.86 17.46 -31.01
CA VAL A 28 5.28 17.83 -32.37
C VAL A 28 4.20 18.68 -33.05
N ILE A 29 2.93 18.29 -32.95
CA ILE A 29 1.82 19.07 -33.54
C ILE A 29 1.66 20.41 -32.82
N LEU A 30 1.75 20.46 -31.50
CA LEU A 30 1.65 21.70 -30.72
C LEU A 30 2.76 22.69 -31.09
N ASN A 31 3.98 22.22 -31.33
CA ASN A 31 5.13 23.09 -31.58
C ASN A 31 5.34 23.44 -33.06
N ALA A 32 5.09 22.51 -33.98
CA ALA A 32 5.44 22.67 -35.39
C ALA A 32 4.26 23.02 -36.31
N ALA A 33 3.01 22.73 -35.92
CA ALA A 33 1.86 22.94 -36.79
C ALA A 33 1.44 24.41 -36.90
N THR A 34 0.99 24.81 -38.08
CA THR A 34 0.40 26.14 -38.31
C THR A 34 -0.94 26.28 -37.59
N SER A 35 -1.43 27.51 -37.43
CA SER A 35 -2.76 27.77 -36.83
C SER A 35 -3.91 27.06 -37.57
N GLN A 36 -3.82 26.92 -38.90
CA GLN A 36 -4.82 26.22 -39.70
C GLN A 36 -4.78 24.70 -39.48
N GLU A 37 -3.58 24.14 -39.35
CA GLU A 37 -3.39 22.72 -39.07
C GLU A 37 -3.82 22.35 -37.65
N LYS A 38 -3.52 23.18 -36.64
CA LYS A 38 -4.03 23.00 -35.27
C LYS A 38 -5.56 23.02 -35.23
N GLU A 39 -6.19 23.93 -35.97
CA GLU A 39 -7.65 24.02 -36.07
C GLU A 39 -8.26 22.79 -36.75
N MET A 40 -7.60 22.24 -37.78
CA MET A 40 -8.00 21.00 -38.44
C MET A 40 -7.97 19.82 -37.45
N VAL A 41 -6.88 19.67 -36.70
CA VAL A 41 -6.73 18.62 -35.68
C VAL A 41 -7.79 18.79 -34.58
N ALA A 42 -7.98 20.01 -34.09
CA ALA A 42 -8.95 20.31 -33.05
C ALA A 42 -10.40 19.97 -33.47
N LYS A 43 -10.77 20.21 -34.73
CA LYS A 43 -12.07 19.82 -35.29
C LYS A 43 -12.25 18.30 -35.32
N ARG A 44 -11.21 17.56 -35.71
CA ARG A 44 -11.24 16.10 -35.73
C ARG A 44 -11.39 15.52 -34.33
N LEU A 45 -10.59 15.98 -33.37
CA LEU A 45 -10.72 15.60 -31.96
C LEU A 45 -12.12 15.89 -31.39
N SER A 46 -12.69 17.06 -31.72
CA SER A 46 -14.05 17.43 -31.28
C SER A 46 -15.11 16.49 -31.86
N SER A 47 -14.92 16.04 -33.11
CA SER A 47 -15.79 15.05 -33.74
C SER A 47 -15.69 13.70 -33.05
N LEU A 48 -14.48 13.21 -32.77
CA LEU A 48 -14.24 11.94 -32.09
C LEU A 48 -14.89 11.90 -30.70
N LEU A 49 -14.71 12.97 -29.92
CA LEU A 49 -15.36 13.12 -28.61
C LEU A 49 -16.90 13.13 -28.67
N SER A 50 -17.49 13.46 -29.82
CA SER A 50 -18.95 13.53 -30.00
C SER A 50 -19.56 12.21 -30.50
N THR A 51 -18.76 11.34 -31.11
CA THR A 51 -19.23 10.09 -31.74
C THR A 51 -19.09 8.85 -30.85
N GLU A 52 -18.26 8.89 -29.82
CA GLU A 52 -18.01 7.74 -28.94
C GLU A 52 -19.14 7.51 -27.93
N LYS A 53 -19.61 6.25 -27.80
CA LYS A 53 -20.63 5.85 -26.82
C LYS A 53 -20.02 5.75 -25.42
N LYS A 54 -20.76 6.20 -24.39
CA LYS A 54 -20.29 6.32 -22.99
C LYS A 54 -19.94 5.02 -22.24
N ASP A 55 -20.23 3.84 -22.78
CA ASP A 55 -20.41 2.63 -21.96
C ASP A 55 -19.28 1.58 -22.04
N ASP A 56 -18.05 1.93 -22.45
CA ASP A 56 -16.92 0.99 -22.45
C ASP A 56 -15.68 1.55 -21.72
N TRP A 57 -14.98 0.72 -20.96
CA TRP A 57 -13.86 1.15 -20.09
C TRP A 57 -12.67 1.68 -20.90
N GLY A 58 -12.42 1.12 -22.10
CA GLY A 58 -11.42 1.65 -23.03
C GLY A 58 -11.77 3.06 -23.56
N ILE A 59 -13.06 3.39 -23.63
CA ILE A 59 -13.54 4.67 -24.15
C ILE A 59 -13.28 5.82 -23.16
N SER A 60 -13.26 5.56 -21.84
CA SER A 60 -12.97 6.62 -20.85
C SER A 60 -11.54 7.15 -20.98
N TRP A 61 -10.57 6.29 -21.29
CA TRP A 61 -9.18 6.72 -21.47
C TRP A 61 -8.99 7.50 -22.78
N HIS A 62 -9.54 7.03 -23.91
CA HIS A 62 -9.48 7.76 -25.20
C HIS A 62 -10.04 9.18 -25.08
N ARG A 63 -11.20 9.31 -24.44
CA ARG A 63 -11.86 10.62 -24.27
C ARG A 63 -11.01 11.58 -23.44
N LYS A 64 -10.37 11.09 -22.38
CA LYS A 64 -9.44 11.90 -21.57
C LYS A 64 -8.21 12.32 -22.37
N ALA A 65 -7.64 11.43 -23.17
CA ALA A 65 -6.49 11.73 -24.03
C ALA A 65 -6.84 12.76 -25.11
N TYR A 66 -7.90 12.51 -25.89
CA TYR A 66 -8.42 13.44 -26.91
C TYR A 66 -8.81 14.80 -26.33
N GLY A 67 -9.47 14.81 -25.17
CA GLY A 67 -9.81 16.04 -24.48
C GLY A 67 -8.61 16.84 -24.02
N GLY A 68 -7.59 16.18 -23.46
CA GLY A 68 -6.34 16.84 -23.04
C GLY A 68 -5.66 17.52 -24.22
N PHE A 69 -5.46 16.76 -25.31
CA PHE A 69 -4.84 17.30 -26.51
C PHE A 69 -5.67 18.44 -27.14
N LEU A 70 -7.00 18.35 -27.12
CA LEU A 70 -7.88 19.42 -27.59
C LEU A 70 -7.75 20.70 -26.75
N LEU A 71 -7.61 20.58 -25.43
CA LEU A 71 -7.37 21.72 -24.55
C LEU A 71 -6.02 22.37 -24.85
N ASP A 72 -4.97 21.58 -25.04
CA ASP A 72 -3.63 22.10 -25.36
C ASP A 72 -3.59 22.82 -26.71
N LEU A 73 -4.24 22.25 -27.74
CA LEU A 73 -4.32 22.87 -29.07
C LEU A 73 -5.00 24.24 -29.05
N LYS A 74 -5.96 24.42 -28.14
CA LYS A 74 -6.77 25.64 -28.05
C LYS A 74 -6.36 26.57 -26.93
N LYS A 75 -5.35 26.24 -26.13
CA LYS A 75 -4.97 26.91 -24.88
C LYS A 75 -4.98 28.45 -24.93
N ASP A 76 -4.45 29.03 -26.00
CA ASP A 76 -4.33 30.50 -26.16
C ASP A 76 -5.62 31.21 -26.61
N ARG A 77 -6.64 30.46 -27.03
CA ARG A 77 -7.88 30.99 -27.63
C ARG A 77 -9.14 30.52 -26.91
N LEU A 78 -8.99 29.62 -25.94
CA LEU A 78 -10.12 28.98 -25.28
C LEU A 78 -10.71 29.92 -24.24
N THR A 79 -12.01 30.17 -24.35
CA THR A 79 -12.76 30.77 -23.26
C THR A 79 -12.93 29.77 -22.11
N ASP A 80 -13.13 30.26 -20.89
CA ASP A 80 -13.35 29.37 -19.75
C ASP A 80 -14.60 28.48 -19.91
N ASP A 81 -15.64 28.98 -20.59
CA ASP A 81 -16.87 28.21 -20.82
C ASP A 81 -16.65 27.08 -21.85
N GLU A 82 -15.82 27.34 -22.86
CA GLU A 82 -15.39 26.30 -23.79
C GLU A 82 -14.48 25.27 -23.11
N TYR A 83 -13.60 25.70 -22.19
CA TYR A 83 -12.79 24.81 -21.35
C TYR A 83 -13.67 23.82 -20.59
N VAL A 84 -14.63 24.35 -19.82
CA VAL A 84 -15.57 23.56 -19.03
C VAL A 84 -16.35 22.59 -19.91
N LYS A 85 -16.80 23.03 -21.08
CA LYS A 85 -17.52 22.16 -22.04
C LYS A 85 -16.65 21.01 -22.55
N ILE A 86 -15.39 21.28 -22.91
CA ILE A 86 -14.47 20.24 -23.37
C ILE A 86 -14.19 19.24 -22.24
N CYS A 87 -13.92 19.70 -21.02
CA CYS A 87 -13.67 18.80 -19.90
C CYS A 87 -14.86 17.85 -19.63
N ARG A 88 -16.09 18.36 -19.70
CA ARG A 88 -17.32 17.53 -19.58
C ARG A 88 -17.46 16.52 -20.72
N MET A 89 -17.16 16.93 -21.95
CA MET A 89 -17.20 16.04 -23.12
C MET A 89 -16.11 14.96 -23.06
N ALA A 90 -14.99 15.23 -22.40
CA ALA A 90 -13.84 14.36 -22.31
C ALA A 90 -13.77 13.53 -21.02
N ASP A 91 -14.77 13.62 -20.14
CA ASP A 91 -14.78 13.03 -18.80
C ASP A 91 -13.51 13.39 -17.97
N ARG A 92 -12.98 14.60 -18.20
CA ARG A 92 -11.82 15.17 -17.50
C ARG A 92 -12.26 15.92 -16.25
N THR A 93 -12.87 15.19 -15.32
CA THR A 93 -13.54 15.78 -14.15
C THR A 93 -12.58 16.48 -13.19
N ILE A 94 -11.33 16.01 -13.08
CA ILE A 94 -10.30 16.64 -12.25
C ILE A 94 -10.02 18.07 -12.76
N ASP A 95 -9.72 18.22 -14.05
CA ASP A 95 -9.47 19.52 -14.67
C ASP A 95 -10.72 20.42 -14.66
N LEU A 96 -11.90 19.82 -14.84
CA LEU A 96 -13.18 20.52 -14.73
C LEU A 96 -13.37 21.14 -13.35
N VAL A 97 -13.14 20.37 -12.28
CA VAL A 97 -13.30 20.84 -10.91
C VAL A 97 -12.29 21.95 -10.59
N ASP A 98 -11.02 21.78 -10.96
CA ASP A 98 -9.99 22.81 -10.79
C ASP A 98 -10.40 24.12 -11.47
N LYS A 99 -10.84 24.05 -12.73
CA LYS A 99 -11.32 25.22 -13.46
C LYS A 99 -12.56 25.86 -12.80
N LEU A 100 -13.55 25.07 -12.37
CA LEU A 100 -14.75 25.60 -11.70
C LEU A 100 -14.40 26.32 -10.38
N LEU A 101 -13.47 25.78 -9.60
CA LEU A 101 -13.01 26.41 -8.36
C LEU A 101 -12.24 27.70 -8.62
N SER A 102 -11.40 27.75 -9.66
CA SER A 102 -10.72 29.00 -10.07
C SER A 102 -11.68 30.13 -10.46
N LYS A 103 -12.94 29.79 -10.77
CA LYS A 103 -14.03 30.72 -11.12
C LYS A 103 -15.01 30.97 -9.96
N ASP A 104 -14.69 30.54 -8.75
CA ASP A 104 -15.60 30.57 -7.58
C ASP A 104 -16.94 29.82 -7.80
N GLN A 105 -17.02 28.91 -8.78
CA GLN A 105 -18.20 28.08 -9.06
C GLN A 105 -18.25 26.84 -8.16
N VAL A 106 -18.11 27.04 -6.85
CA VAL A 106 -17.93 25.97 -5.85
C VAL A 106 -19.07 24.96 -5.84
N ASN A 107 -20.33 25.41 -5.96
CA ASN A 107 -21.48 24.52 -5.94
C ASN A 107 -21.49 23.53 -7.12
N GLU A 108 -21.07 24.00 -8.29
CA GLU A 108 -20.99 23.17 -9.50
C GLU A 108 -19.84 22.17 -9.37
N ALA A 109 -18.68 22.61 -8.88
CA ALA A 109 -17.55 21.74 -8.56
C ALA A 109 -17.93 20.61 -7.58
N ILE A 110 -18.72 20.93 -6.54
CA ILE A 110 -19.23 19.93 -5.58
C ILE A 110 -20.11 18.87 -6.26
N ILE A 111 -20.96 19.28 -7.21
CA ILE A 111 -21.85 18.37 -7.92
C ILE A 111 -21.03 17.41 -8.80
N GLU A 112 -20.07 17.95 -9.55
CA GLU A 112 -19.20 17.13 -10.42
C GLU A 112 -18.37 16.15 -9.58
N ALA A 113 -17.77 16.61 -8.48
CA ALA A 113 -16.98 15.78 -7.57
C ALA A 113 -17.77 14.58 -7.02
N LYS A 114 -19.03 14.78 -6.63
CA LYS A 114 -19.88 13.73 -6.02
C LYS A 114 -20.12 12.53 -6.93
N ASN A 115 -20.05 12.69 -8.25
CA ASN A 115 -20.34 11.65 -9.22
C ASN A 115 -19.09 10.86 -9.66
N THR A 116 -17.91 11.18 -9.11
CA THR A 116 -16.64 10.56 -9.50
C THR A 116 -16.36 9.25 -8.75
N SER A 117 -15.39 8.48 -9.26
CA SER A 117 -14.84 7.32 -8.58
C SER A 117 -14.16 7.72 -7.27
N ASP A 118 -13.98 6.79 -6.33
CA ASP A 118 -13.25 7.09 -5.09
C ASP A 118 -11.79 7.50 -5.34
N TYR A 119 -11.19 7.01 -6.42
CA TYR A 119 -9.82 7.34 -6.79
C TYR A 119 -9.72 8.79 -7.26
N ASP A 120 -10.60 9.20 -8.18
CA ASP A 120 -10.63 10.58 -8.69
C ASP A 120 -11.05 11.55 -7.58
N LEU A 121 -11.97 11.16 -6.70
CA LEU A 121 -12.44 12.00 -5.60
C LEU A 121 -11.31 12.41 -4.66
N LEU A 122 -10.32 11.55 -4.41
CA LEU A 122 -9.15 11.88 -3.59
C LEU A 122 -8.32 13.00 -4.23
N SER A 123 -8.06 12.89 -5.53
CA SER A 123 -7.32 13.92 -6.28
C SER A 123 -8.11 15.23 -6.31
N ILE A 124 -9.43 15.15 -6.49
CA ILE A 124 -10.32 16.30 -6.45
C ILE A 124 -10.34 16.95 -5.06
N ALA A 125 -10.34 16.16 -3.99
CA ALA A 125 -10.32 16.69 -2.62
C ALA A 125 -9.04 17.50 -2.35
N ASP A 126 -7.88 17.07 -2.86
CA ASP A 126 -6.64 17.84 -2.80
C ASP A 126 -6.78 19.18 -3.55
N ILE A 127 -7.41 19.19 -4.73
CA ILE A 127 -7.70 20.43 -5.48
C ILE A 127 -8.60 21.37 -4.67
N PHE A 128 -9.65 20.86 -4.02
CA PHE A 128 -10.46 21.69 -3.12
C PHE A 128 -9.62 22.30 -1.98
N VAL A 129 -8.66 21.56 -1.42
CA VAL A 129 -7.74 22.08 -0.39
C VAL A 129 -6.85 23.19 -0.96
N ASP A 130 -6.27 22.99 -2.14
CA ASP A 130 -5.40 23.96 -2.81
C ASP A 130 -6.13 25.28 -3.14
N HIS A 131 -7.43 25.20 -3.43
CA HIS A 131 -8.32 26.36 -3.60
C HIS A 131 -8.90 26.89 -2.27
N ASN A 132 -8.33 26.57 -1.12
CA ASN A 132 -8.76 27.00 0.21
C ASN A 132 -10.18 26.56 0.62
N HIS A 133 -10.71 25.50 0.00
CA HIS A 133 -12.00 24.88 0.31
C HIS A 133 -11.86 23.55 1.07
N GLY A 134 -10.83 23.41 1.91
CA GLY A 134 -10.52 22.17 2.63
C GLY A 134 -11.67 21.62 3.49
N LYS A 135 -12.51 22.49 4.08
CA LYS A 135 -13.71 22.04 4.81
C LYS A 135 -14.70 21.29 3.91
N ILE A 136 -14.92 21.79 2.69
CA ILE A 136 -15.81 21.15 1.71
C ILE A 136 -15.20 19.82 1.25
N ALA A 137 -13.88 19.79 1.03
CA ALA A 137 -13.16 18.56 0.71
C ALA A 137 -13.39 17.45 1.76
N LYS A 138 -13.26 17.80 3.04
CA LYS A 138 -13.55 16.88 4.16
C LYS A 138 -14.99 16.38 4.12
N GLU A 139 -15.97 17.27 4.00
CA GLU A 139 -17.39 16.89 3.97
C GLU A 139 -17.72 15.95 2.80
N LEU A 140 -17.09 16.16 1.63
CA LEU A 140 -17.20 15.27 0.48
C LEU A 140 -16.65 13.87 0.77
N ILE A 141 -15.45 13.80 1.35
CA ILE A 141 -14.79 12.52 1.67
C ILE A 141 -15.51 11.78 2.79
N GLU A 142 -15.94 12.47 3.86
CA GLU A 142 -16.73 11.89 4.96
C GLU A 142 -18.05 11.32 4.45
N LYS A 143 -18.75 12.05 3.58
CA LYS A 143 -19.98 11.54 2.98
C LYS A 143 -19.73 10.30 2.12
N ARG A 144 -18.63 10.27 1.34
CA ARG A 144 -18.27 9.11 0.52
C ARG A 144 -17.86 7.91 1.36
N LEU A 145 -17.17 8.13 2.47
CA LEU A 145 -16.73 7.08 3.39
C LEU A 145 -17.91 6.29 3.98
N ASN A 146 -19.08 6.92 4.17
CA ASN A 146 -20.29 6.21 4.61
C ASN A 146 -20.89 5.28 3.55
N GLN A 147 -20.46 5.41 2.29
CA GLN A 147 -20.98 4.66 1.14
C GLN A 147 -19.94 3.68 0.58
N SER A 148 -18.67 3.84 0.95
CA SER A 148 -17.54 3.06 0.44
C SER A 148 -16.67 2.56 1.59
N ASN A 149 -16.19 1.31 1.48
CA ASN A 149 -15.24 0.75 2.42
C ASN A 149 -13.77 1.03 2.05
N ASN A 150 -13.51 2.05 1.22
CA ASN A 150 -12.16 2.35 0.74
C ASN A 150 -11.31 3.06 1.81
N ASP A 151 -10.32 2.35 2.36
CA ASP A 151 -9.46 2.86 3.43
C ASP A 151 -8.59 4.06 3.02
N ARG A 152 -8.43 4.30 1.71
CA ARG A 152 -7.75 5.51 1.22
C ARG A 152 -8.48 6.79 1.63
N LEU A 153 -9.81 6.76 1.71
CA LEU A 153 -10.63 7.90 2.16
C LEU A 153 -10.36 8.21 3.64
N LEU A 154 -10.29 7.17 4.49
CA LEU A 154 -9.91 7.32 5.90
C LEU A 154 -8.50 7.88 6.05
N ASN A 155 -7.55 7.37 5.26
CA ASN A 155 -6.17 7.85 5.32
C ASN A 155 -6.02 9.29 4.83
N TRP A 156 -6.81 9.71 3.84
CA TRP A 156 -6.86 11.11 3.39
C TRP A 156 -7.35 12.02 4.51
N LEU A 157 -8.49 11.70 5.15
CA LEU A 157 -9.02 12.47 6.28
C LEU A 157 -8.02 12.55 7.44
N LYS A 158 -7.35 11.43 7.75
CA LYS A 158 -6.32 11.36 8.79
C LYS A 158 -5.16 12.31 8.48
N THR A 159 -4.62 12.22 7.26
CA THR A 159 -3.49 13.04 6.82
C THR A 159 -3.85 14.52 6.83
N ASN A 160 -5.07 14.86 6.39
CA ASN A 160 -5.53 16.25 6.41
C ASN A 160 -5.72 16.77 7.85
N ALA A 161 -6.28 15.97 8.76
CA ALA A 161 -6.39 16.34 10.17
C ALA A 161 -5.00 16.58 10.81
N GLU A 162 -4.00 15.75 10.47
CA GLU A 162 -2.61 15.95 10.94
C GLU A 162 -2.00 17.26 10.41
N LYS A 163 -2.23 17.61 9.14
CA LYS A 163 -1.76 18.87 8.53
C LYS A 163 -2.35 20.09 9.22
N GLU A 164 -3.61 20.02 9.62
CA GLU A 164 -4.31 21.09 10.35
C GLU A 164 -3.99 21.12 11.85
N GLY A 165 -3.24 20.14 12.36
CA GLY A 165 -2.91 20.03 13.78
C GLY A 165 -4.04 19.45 14.65
N ASP A 166 -5.13 18.97 14.07
CA ASP A 166 -6.20 18.26 14.79
C ASP A 166 -5.80 16.79 15.03
N PHE A 167 -4.87 16.60 15.97
CA PHE A 167 -4.40 15.26 16.35
C PHE A 167 -5.47 14.43 17.07
N SER A 168 -6.53 15.06 17.60
CA SER A 168 -7.67 14.34 18.18
C SER A 168 -8.46 13.61 17.09
N GLN A 169 -8.83 14.32 16.02
CA GLN A 169 -9.49 13.71 14.87
C GLN A 169 -8.58 12.68 14.18
N ALA A 170 -7.31 13.01 13.96
CA ALA A 170 -6.35 12.07 13.38
C ALA A 170 -6.21 10.77 14.18
N LEU A 171 -6.26 10.85 15.52
CA LEU A 171 -6.21 9.68 16.38
C LEU A 171 -7.46 8.81 16.24
N GLN A 172 -8.65 9.42 16.21
CA GLN A 172 -9.90 8.70 16.00
C GLN A 172 -9.89 7.92 14.67
N LEU A 173 -9.44 8.57 13.59
CA LEU A 173 -9.33 7.94 12.27
C LEU A 173 -8.27 6.83 12.24
N SER A 174 -7.14 7.03 12.93
CA SER A 174 -6.09 6.01 13.07
C SER A 174 -6.60 4.78 13.83
N LEU A 175 -7.42 4.98 14.87
CA LEU A 175 -8.06 3.89 15.62
C LEU A 175 -9.06 3.11 14.76
N GLN A 176 -9.84 3.79 13.91
CA GLN A 176 -10.72 3.11 12.96
C GLN A 176 -9.94 2.25 11.96
N LEU A 177 -8.86 2.79 11.39
CA LEU A 177 -7.97 2.03 10.50
C LEU A 177 -7.36 0.81 11.22
N PHE A 178 -6.95 0.98 12.48
CA PHE A 178 -6.45 -0.13 13.28
C PHE A 178 -7.50 -1.21 13.50
N GLN A 179 -8.74 -0.85 13.84
CA GLN A 179 -9.82 -1.82 14.03
C GLN A 179 -10.14 -2.63 12.76
N LYS A 180 -9.99 -2.02 11.58
CA LYS A 180 -10.21 -2.71 10.30
C LYS A 180 -9.11 -3.72 9.97
N HIS A 181 -7.86 -3.39 10.23
CA HIS A 181 -6.72 -4.17 9.74
C HIS A 181 -6.04 -5.03 10.80
N ASN A 182 -6.15 -4.67 12.09
CA ASN A 182 -5.43 -5.27 13.20
C ASN A 182 -3.97 -5.57 12.83
N SER A 183 -3.22 -4.56 12.37
CA SER A 183 -1.84 -4.73 11.89
C SER A 183 -0.85 -3.92 12.71
N LEU A 184 0.42 -4.35 12.70
CA LEU A 184 1.51 -3.58 13.31
C LEU A 184 1.63 -2.19 12.69
N SER A 185 1.49 -2.05 11.37
CA SER A 185 1.56 -0.75 10.71
C SER A 185 0.47 0.21 11.18
N ALA A 186 -0.76 -0.27 11.37
CA ALA A 186 -1.83 0.54 11.91
C ALA A 186 -1.60 0.89 13.39
N TYR A 187 -1.05 -0.03 14.18
CA TYR A 187 -0.66 0.23 15.57
C TYR A 187 0.40 1.33 15.68
N GLN A 188 1.45 1.26 14.87
CA GLN A 188 2.52 2.27 14.83
C GLN A 188 1.98 3.65 14.44
N ASN A 189 1.04 3.71 13.49
CA ASN A 189 0.36 4.96 13.16
C ASN A 189 -0.42 5.52 14.36
N VAL A 190 -1.21 4.69 15.05
CA VAL A 190 -1.92 5.10 16.26
C VAL A 190 -0.94 5.59 17.34
N ARG A 191 0.20 4.91 17.53
CA ARG A 191 1.25 5.33 18.46
C ARG A 191 1.77 6.73 18.17
N LEU A 192 2.15 7.00 16.93
CA LEU A 192 2.68 8.29 16.51
C LEU A 192 1.70 9.44 16.80
N VAL A 193 0.42 9.25 16.48
CA VAL A 193 -0.59 10.30 16.70
C VAL A 193 -0.94 10.42 18.19
N ALA A 194 -1.10 9.31 18.91
CA ALA A 194 -1.41 9.32 20.35
C ALA A 194 -0.30 9.93 21.20
N GLN A 195 0.96 9.79 20.79
CA GLN A 195 2.11 10.47 21.41
C GLN A 195 2.01 11.99 21.25
N LYS A 196 1.61 12.50 20.08
CA LYS A 196 1.35 13.93 19.88
C LYS A 196 0.22 14.46 20.78
N CYS A 197 -0.75 13.60 21.11
CA CYS A 197 -1.83 13.92 22.03
C CYS A 197 -1.49 13.67 23.53
N ASN A 198 -0.29 13.19 23.86
CA ASN A 198 0.13 12.82 25.23
C ASN A 198 -0.79 11.81 25.94
N ILE A 199 -1.47 10.93 25.20
CA ILE A 199 -2.39 9.90 25.75
C ILE A 199 -2.00 8.48 25.37
N TRP A 200 -0.78 8.29 24.87
CA TRP A 200 -0.29 7.01 24.37
C TRP A 200 -0.46 5.86 25.36
N GLU A 201 -0.05 6.02 26.61
CA GLU A 201 -0.11 4.93 27.61
C GLU A 201 -1.53 4.41 27.88
N LYS A 202 -2.54 5.28 27.75
CA LYS A 202 -3.95 4.86 27.85
C LYS A 202 -4.36 4.09 26.59
N VAL A 203 -4.12 4.68 25.42
CA VAL A 203 -4.48 4.08 24.13
C VAL A 203 -3.80 2.72 23.95
N ARG A 204 -2.51 2.61 24.26
CA ARG A 204 -1.73 1.37 24.22
C ARG A 204 -2.40 0.26 25.03
N ARG A 205 -2.76 0.51 26.28
CA ARG A 205 -3.43 -0.48 27.13
C ARG A 205 -4.74 -0.94 26.51
N ASP A 206 -5.57 0.00 26.06
CA ASP A 206 -6.87 -0.31 25.45
C ASP A 206 -6.71 -1.19 24.18
N LEU A 207 -5.71 -0.89 23.35
CA LEU A 207 -5.40 -1.67 22.13
C LEU A 207 -4.89 -3.08 22.45
N ILE A 208 -3.93 -3.21 23.36
CA ILE A 208 -3.38 -4.49 23.78
C ILE A 208 -4.46 -5.38 24.42
N ASP A 209 -5.29 -4.80 25.30
CA ASP A 209 -6.40 -5.51 25.93
C ASP A 209 -7.43 -5.96 24.89
N GLY A 210 -7.75 -5.11 23.92
CA GLY A 210 -8.62 -5.43 22.80
C GLY A 210 -8.11 -6.60 21.97
N LEU A 211 -6.85 -6.55 21.53
CA LEU A 211 -6.21 -7.62 20.76
C LEU A 211 -6.13 -8.93 21.55
N SER A 212 -5.85 -8.86 22.86
CA SER A 212 -5.78 -10.02 23.74
C SER A 212 -7.13 -10.70 23.87
N LYS A 213 -8.22 -9.93 24.07
CA LYS A 213 -9.59 -10.47 24.11
C LYS A 213 -9.99 -11.13 22.80
N GLN A 214 -9.56 -10.57 21.68
CA GLN A 214 -9.80 -11.12 20.33
C GLN A 214 -8.84 -12.28 19.97
N LYS A 215 -7.92 -12.66 20.86
CA LYS A 215 -6.90 -13.71 20.64
C LYS A 215 -6.02 -13.44 19.41
N GLN A 216 -5.78 -12.17 19.08
CA GLN A 216 -4.93 -11.73 17.97
C GLN A 216 -3.44 -11.83 18.34
N TYR A 217 -2.99 -13.02 18.76
CA TYR A 217 -1.66 -13.24 19.32
C TYR A 217 -0.52 -12.96 18.34
N ARG A 218 -0.76 -13.13 17.03
CA ARG A 218 0.21 -12.78 15.99
C ARG A 218 0.56 -11.29 16.05
N VAL A 219 -0.46 -10.44 16.02
CA VAL A 219 -0.33 -8.98 16.03
C VAL A 219 0.26 -8.51 17.35
N LEU A 220 -0.19 -9.09 18.48
CA LEU A 220 0.39 -8.81 19.79
C LEU A 220 1.89 -9.11 19.84
N THR A 221 2.31 -10.24 19.29
CA THR A 221 3.74 -10.61 19.24
C THR A 221 4.53 -9.61 18.40
N GLU A 222 4.01 -9.20 17.23
CA GLU A 222 4.63 -8.17 16.40
C GLU A 222 4.75 -6.83 17.13
N ILE A 223 3.73 -6.42 17.89
CA ILE A 223 3.73 -5.20 18.71
C ILE A 223 4.77 -5.28 19.84
N TYR A 224 4.79 -6.38 20.59
CA TYR A 224 5.75 -6.53 21.69
C TYR A 224 7.20 -6.55 21.20
N LEU A 225 7.47 -7.11 20.01
CA LEU A 225 8.79 -7.02 19.39
C LEU A 225 9.14 -5.58 18.98
N ASP A 226 8.20 -4.83 18.41
CA ASP A 226 8.41 -3.43 18.02
C ASP A 226 8.67 -2.51 19.23
N GLU A 227 8.15 -2.89 20.40
CA GLU A 227 8.33 -2.16 21.66
C GLU A 227 9.45 -2.72 22.56
N ASP A 228 10.24 -3.68 22.05
CA ASP A 228 11.34 -4.34 22.79
C ASP A 228 10.89 -5.07 24.09
N GLU A 229 9.60 -5.40 24.19
CA GLU A 229 9.01 -6.17 25.29
C GLU A 229 9.14 -7.69 25.02
N ILE A 230 10.38 -8.17 24.95
CA ILE A 230 10.72 -9.52 24.47
C ILE A 230 10.07 -10.63 25.31
N ASP A 231 9.93 -10.44 26.62
CA ASP A 231 9.30 -11.43 27.51
C ASP A 231 7.82 -11.63 27.17
N LYS A 232 7.12 -10.55 26.78
CA LYS A 232 5.71 -10.62 26.38
C LYS A 232 5.58 -11.18 24.97
N ALA A 233 6.50 -10.84 24.08
CA ALA A 233 6.55 -11.41 22.73
C ALA A 233 6.70 -12.94 22.78
N LEU A 234 7.58 -13.47 23.63
CA LEU A 234 7.74 -14.91 23.87
C LEU A 234 6.41 -15.54 24.35
N LYS A 235 5.80 -14.98 25.39
CA LYS A 235 4.53 -15.47 25.96
C LYS A 235 3.37 -15.47 24.94
N THR A 236 3.28 -14.46 24.08
CA THR A 236 2.20 -14.43 23.07
C THR A 236 2.49 -15.32 21.89
N GLN A 237 3.76 -15.48 21.50
CA GLN A 237 4.14 -16.37 20.41
C GLN A 237 3.73 -17.82 20.69
N GLU A 238 3.88 -18.30 21.93
CA GLU A 238 3.47 -19.65 22.34
C GLU A 238 1.96 -19.90 22.19
N LYS A 239 1.14 -18.84 22.28
CA LYS A 239 -0.32 -18.93 22.14
C LYS A 239 -0.79 -18.94 20.69
N ILE A 240 0.10 -18.66 19.74
CA ILE A 240 -0.20 -18.77 18.32
C ILE A 240 -0.33 -20.27 18.02
N GLN A 241 -1.55 -20.74 17.79
CA GLN A 241 -1.81 -22.15 17.52
C GLN A 241 -1.02 -22.63 16.30
N ASP A 242 -0.27 -23.72 16.47
CA ASP A 242 0.47 -24.42 15.41
C ASP A 242 -0.45 -25.19 14.43
N HIS A 243 -1.77 -25.00 14.52
CA HIS A 243 -2.76 -25.78 13.76
C HIS A 243 -2.75 -25.50 12.25
N TYR A 244 -2.02 -24.48 11.82
CA TYR A 244 -1.68 -24.29 10.43
C TYR A 244 -0.19 -24.58 10.28
N TRP A 245 0.16 -25.42 9.32
CA TRP A 245 1.50 -25.62 8.73
C TRP A 245 2.09 -24.32 8.13
N GLN A 246 1.77 -23.16 8.74
CA GLN A 246 2.00 -21.79 8.32
C GLN A 246 1.99 -20.81 9.52
N ALA A 247 2.16 -21.26 10.78
CA ALA A 247 2.55 -20.32 11.84
C ALA A 247 3.73 -19.50 11.30
N PRO A 248 3.72 -18.15 11.30
CA PRO A 248 4.66 -17.40 10.49
C PRO A 248 6.08 -17.67 11.00
N ILE A 249 6.80 -18.59 10.36
CA ILE A 249 8.16 -18.99 10.72
C ILE A 249 9.04 -17.74 10.82
N HIS A 250 8.78 -16.79 9.92
CA HIS A 250 9.40 -15.47 9.93
C HIS A 250 9.15 -14.66 11.23
N LEU A 251 7.95 -14.71 11.80
CA LEU A 251 7.68 -14.05 13.09
C LEU A 251 8.40 -14.79 14.22
N ARG A 252 8.32 -16.13 14.25
CA ARG A 252 9.01 -16.94 15.27
C ARG A 252 10.53 -16.74 15.22
N SER A 253 11.12 -16.63 14.04
CA SER A 253 12.55 -16.38 13.87
C SER A 253 12.97 -14.99 14.32
N LYS A 254 12.11 -13.97 14.12
CA LYS A 254 12.30 -12.63 14.67
C LYS A 254 12.26 -12.62 16.20
N VAL A 255 11.31 -13.33 16.81
CA VAL A 255 11.23 -13.48 18.28
C VAL A 255 12.49 -14.16 18.80
N ALA A 256 12.90 -15.27 18.19
CA ALA A 256 14.11 -15.99 18.58
C ALA A 256 15.36 -15.10 18.52
N TYR A 257 15.50 -14.32 17.44
CA TYR A 257 16.63 -13.40 17.27
C TYR A 257 16.66 -12.30 18.36
N ALA A 258 15.50 -11.70 18.66
CA ALA A 258 15.41 -10.68 19.70
C ALA A 258 15.67 -11.25 21.11
N ALA A 259 15.34 -12.53 21.31
CA ALA A 259 15.54 -13.25 22.57
C ALA A 259 17.00 -13.68 22.83
N GLU A 260 17.88 -13.76 21.82
CA GLU A 260 19.22 -14.37 21.96
C GLU A 260 20.04 -13.83 23.15
N LYS A 261 19.95 -12.53 23.43
CA LYS A 261 20.76 -11.89 24.48
C LYS A 261 20.19 -12.09 25.90
N ASN A 262 18.89 -11.86 26.07
CA ASN A 262 18.26 -11.78 27.39
C ASN A 262 17.50 -13.07 27.76
N TYR A 263 17.16 -13.89 26.77
CA TYR A 263 16.39 -15.14 26.88
C TYR A 263 17.01 -16.23 25.97
N PRO A 264 18.29 -16.58 26.17
CA PRO A 264 19.03 -17.46 25.25
C PRO A 264 18.44 -18.87 25.18
N CYS A 265 17.93 -19.40 26.28
CA CYS A 265 17.31 -20.73 26.33
C CYS A 265 16.05 -20.79 25.46
N GLU A 266 15.20 -19.78 25.56
CA GLU A 266 13.98 -19.64 24.77
C GLU A 266 14.32 -19.43 23.28
N ALA A 267 15.33 -18.61 22.97
CA ALA A 267 15.81 -18.41 21.60
C ALA A 267 16.27 -19.74 20.96
N ILE A 268 17.05 -20.54 21.68
CA ILE A 268 17.50 -21.87 21.26
C ILE A 268 16.29 -22.77 20.96
N GLN A 269 15.32 -22.84 21.87
CA GLN A 269 14.13 -23.66 21.68
C GLN A 269 13.31 -23.25 20.44
N LEU A 270 13.20 -21.94 20.19
CA LEU A 270 12.52 -21.45 18.99
C LEU A 270 13.28 -21.80 17.71
N TYR A 271 14.60 -21.71 17.70
CA TYR A 271 15.40 -22.13 16.56
C TYR A 271 15.33 -23.64 16.31
N ALA A 272 15.35 -24.46 17.36
CA ALA A 272 15.14 -25.90 17.29
C ALA A 272 13.78 -26.24 16.64
N LYS A 273 12.68 -25.67 17.16
CA LYS A 273 11.33 -25.86 16.60
C LYS A 273 11.22 -25.45 15.13
N ILE A 274 11.88 -24.37 14.72
CA ILE A 274 11.89 -23.94 13.32
C ILE A 274 12.68 -24.95 12.47
N ALA A 275 13.83 -25.44 12.95
CA ALA A 275 14.64 -26.41 12.24
C ALA A 275 13.87 -27.73 12.05
N GLU A 276 13.27 -28.26 13.11
CA GLU A 276 12.44 -29.48 13.11
C GLU A 276 11.32 -29.38 12.07
N HIS A 277 10.60 -28.24 12.03
CA HIS A 277 9.56 -28.02 11.02
C HIS A 277 10.09 -28.14 9.58
N TYR A 278 11.25 -27.56 9.28
CA TYR A 278 11.85 -27.70 7.94
C TYR A 278 12.37 -29.11 7.67
N ILE A 279 12.80 -29.86 8.68
CA ILE A 279 13.18 -31.27 8.53
C ILE A 279 11.94 -32.11 8.18
N GLU A 280 10.81 -31.88 8.86
CA GLU A 280 9.54 -32.57 8.59
C GLU A 280 8.99 -32.31 7.19
N LEU A 281 9.16 -31.09 6.65
CA LEU A 281 8.76 -30.76 5.28
C LEU A 281 9.54 -31.56 4.21
N ARG A 282 10.69 -32.12 4.58
CA ARG A 282 11.61 -32.90 3.74
C ARG A 282 12.14 -32.13 2.52
N GLY A 283 13.17 -32.68 1.89
CA GLY A 283 13.77 -32.12 0.70
C GLY A 283 14.97 -31.22 1.00
N ARG A 284 15.93 -31.23 0.08
CA ARG A 284 17.28 -30.70 0.33
C ARG A 284 17.29 -29.21 0.69
N ASN A 285 16.47 -28.41 0.01
CA ASN A 285 16.36 -26.97 0.29
C ASN A 285 15.82 -26.70 1.72
N ASN A 286 14.88 -27.54 2.18
CA ASN A 286 14.35 -27.43 3.53
C ASN A 286 15.39 -27.86 4.56
N TYR A 287 16.16 -28.93 4.31
CA TYR A 287 17.28 -29.33 5.19
C TYR A 287 18.37 -28.26 5.31
N GLN A 288 18.72 -27.58 4.21
CA GLN A 288 19.64 -26.44 4.24
C GLN A 288 19.11 -25.29 5.10
N THR A 289 17.81 -25.02 4.99
CA THR A 289 17.14 -24.01 5.81
C THR A 289 17.14 -24.42 7.29
N ALA A 290 16.86 -25.69 7.61
CA ALA A 290 16.96 -26.22 8.96
C ALA A 290 18.38 -26.06 9.54
N CYS A 291 19.41 -26.44 8.79
CA CYS A 291 20.82 -26.27 9.18
C CYS A 291 21.18 -24.80 9.45
N THR A 292 20.57 -23.86 8.72
CA THR A 292 20.76 -22.42 8.98
C THR A 292 20.24 -22.03 10.36
N TYR A 293 19.09 -22.54 10.78
CA TYR A 293 18.54 -22.27 12.11
C TYR A 293 19.28 -23.01 13.23
N LEU A 294 19.70 -24.26 12.99
CA LEU A 294 20.56 -25.01 13.92
C LEU A 294 21.90 -24.30 14.15
N SER A 295 22.48 -23.71 13.11
CA SER A 295 23.70 -22.89 13.23
C SER A 295 23.49 -21.65 14.12
N LYS A 296 22.30 -21.03 14.05
CA LYS A 296 21.93 -19.94 14.97
C LYS A 296 21.81 -20.44 16.41
N ALA A 297 21.15 -21.59 16.63
CA ALA A 297 21.08 -22.20 17.96
C ALA A 297 22.48 -22.51 18.53
N LYS A 298 23.37 -23.12 17.73
CA LYS A 298 24.78 -23.37 18.11
C LYS A 298 25.50 -22.11 18.56
N ARG A 299 25.31 -21.00 17.84
CA ARG A 299 25.90 -19.69 18.21
C ARG A 299 25.38 -19.21 19.56
N VAL A 300 24.09 -19.35 19.84
CA VAL A 300 23.52 -18.96 21.15
C VAL A 300 24.06 -19.85 22.27
N TYR A 301 24.15 -21.17 22.06
CA TYR A 301 24.82 -22.09 23.00
C TYR A 301 26.27 -21.68 23.30
N GLN A 302 27.02 -21.28 22.28
CA GLN A 302 28.39 -20.77 22.45
C GLN A 302 28.43 -19.47 23.27
N GLN A 303 27.47 -18.56 23.06
CA GLN A 303 27.39 -17.31 23.83
C GLN A 303 27.15 -17.55 25.33
N ILE A 304 26.39 -18.58 25.69
CA ILE A 304 26.15 -18.97 27.09
C ILE A 304 27.18 -19.97 27.62
N ASN A 305 28.23 -20.29 26.84
CA ASN A 305 29.28 -21.26 27.16
C ASN A 305 28.77 -22.70 27.42
N ASP A 306 27.65 -23.09 26.82
CA ASP A 306 27.04 -24.41 27.00
C ASP A 306 27.18 -25.28 25.73
N ILE A 307 28.43 -25.50 25.35
CA ILE A 307 28.79 -26.32 24.17
C ILE A 307 28.46 -27.80 24.42
N GLN A 308 28.46 -28.24 25.68
CA GLN A 308 28.14 -29.62 26.03
C GLN A 308 26.68 -29.96 25.69
N GLN A 309 25.73 -29.08 26.05
CA GLN A 309 24.33 -29.29 25.67
C GLN A 309 24.11 -29.17 24.17
N TRP A 310 24.84 -28.29 23.46
CA TRP A 310 24.80 -28.28 21.99
C TRP A 310 25.20 -29.63 21.39
N ASN A 311 26.31 -30.22 21.85
CA ASN A 311 26.79 -31.50 21.33
C ASN A 311 25.79 -32.63 21.60
N ALA A 312 25.23 -32.68 22.82
CA ALA A 312 24.19 -33.65 23.15
C ALA A 312 22.92 -33.48 22.29
N TYR A 313 22.51 -32.24 22.06
CA TYR A 313 21.34 -31.94 21.21
C TYR A 313 21.57 -32.37 19.75
N ILE A 314 22.73 -32.03 19.15
CA ILE A 314 22.98 -32.36 17.75
C ILE A 314 23.21 -33.86 17.54
N GLU A 315 23.78 -34.57 18.51
CA GLU A 315 23.90 -36.04 18.49
C GLU A 315 22.50 -36.68 18.55
N SER A 316 21.65 -36.25 19.49
CA SER A 316 20.26 -36.74 19.56
C SER A 316 19.49 -36.49 18.26
N LEU A 317 19.68 -35.33 17.62
CA LEU A 317 19.00 -34.99 16.36
C LEU A 317 19.50 -35.84 15.18
N ARG A 318 20.78 -36.26 15.20
CA ARG A 318 21.35 -37.18 14.19
C ARG A 318 20.79 -38.59 14.36
N ASP A 319 20.67 -39.04 15.61
CA ASP A 319 20.14 -40.37 15.93
C ASP A 319 18.64 -40.48 15.58
N GLU A 320 17.84 -39.44 15.86
CA GLU A 320 16.41 -39.41 15.53
C GLU A 320 16.13 -39.41 14.01
N HIS A 321 17.08 -38.91 13.21
CA HIS A 321 16.96 -38.78 11.76
C HIS A 321 17.98 -39.62 10.99
N ASP A 322 18.41 -40.75 11.56
CA ASP A 322 19.36 -41.70 10.96
C ASP A 322 18.92 -42.20 9.57
N ASN A 323 17.61 -42.26 9.36
CA ASN A 323 16.92 -42.67 8.14
C ASN A 323 16.82 -41.57 7.07
N LEU A 324 17.36 -40.37 7.31
CA LEU A 324 17.39 -39.24 6.36
C LEU A 324 18.83 -38.92 5.89
N PRO A 325 19.45 -39.73 5.00
CA PRO A 325 20.84 -39.51 4.56
C PRO A 325 21.11 -38.12 3.97
N ALA A 326 20.13 -37.56 3.24
CA ALA A 326 20.26 -36.23 2.65
C ALA A 326 20.26 -35.11 3.71
N PHE A 327 19.60 -35.30 4.86
CA PHE A 327 19.67 -34.35 5.97
C PHE A 327 21.02 -34.44 6.69
N LEU A 328 21.51 -35.66 6.95
CA LEU A 328 22.82 -35.91 7.56
C LEU A 328 23.98 -35.35 6.71
N ASP A 329 23.88 -35.43 5.38
CA ASP A 329 24.81 -34.80 4.43
C ASP A 329 24.82 -33.27 4.60
N GLU A 330 23.65 -32.62 4.67
CA GLU A 330 23.58 -31.17 4.87
C GLU A 330 24.07 -30.73 6.27
N LEU A 331 23.79 -31.50 7.34
CA LEU A 331 24.38 -31.25 8.67
C LEU A 331 25.90 -31.26 8.63
N SER A 332 26.47 -32.27 7.95
CA SER A 332 27.92 -32.43 7.81
C SER A 332 28.54 -31.27 7.03
N LYS A 333 27.91 -30.82 5.94
CA LYS A 333 28.34 -29.63 5.18
C LYS A 333 28.25 -28.35 5.99
N ALA A 334 27.23 -28.21 6.82
CA ALA A 334 27.05 -27.06 7.71
C ALA A 334 28.02 -27.08 8.91
N ARG A 335 28.85 -28.12 9.06
CA ARG A 335 29.77 -28.32 10.20
C ARG A 335 29.05 -28.31 11.55
N LEU A 336 27.86 -28.93 11.57
CA LEU A 336 27.00 -29.04 12.75
C LEU A 336 27.20 -30.35 13.48
#